data_AF-A0A7S1N5Q9-F1
#
_entry.id   AF-A0A7S1N5Q9-F1
#
_cell.length_a   1.000
_cell.length_b   1.000
_cell.length_c   1.000
_cell.angle_alpha   90.00
_cell.angle_beta   90.00
_cell.angle_gamma   90.00
#
_symmetry.space_group_name_H-M   'P 1'
#
loop_
_entity.id
_entity.type
_entity.pdbx_description
1 polymer ?
#
loop_
_entity_poly.entity_id
_entity_poly.type
_entity_poly.pdbx_seq_one_letter_code
_entity_poly.pdbx_strand_id
1 'polypeptide(L)'
;ITWTSPKEQVYELPTGGAATMDAGENVMYFARKEQCLALGAQLRTKFKPRMEDFNIYRMFPNGEVQHLHPKDGVFPEKVNSGRAGANQNMRNIGGNVDPATVKFSGKTPKEL
;
A
#
# COMPACT_ATOMS: atom_id res chain seq x y z
N ILE A 1 -11.43 -1.16 -1.52
CA ILE A 1 -10.88 -1.62 -0.21
C ILE A 1 -12.03 -2.28 0.54
N THR A 2 -11.77 -3.41 1.18
CA THR A 2 -12.70 -4.07 2.09
C THR A 2 -12.10 -4.09 3.49
N TRP A 3 -12.94 -4.03 4.53
CA TRP A 3 -12.52 -4.11 5.93
C TRP A 3 -13.69 -4.55 6.81
N THR A 4 -13.41 -5.10 7.99
CA THR A 4 -14.46 -5.43 8.97
C THR A 4 -14.50 -4.39 10.07
N SER A 5 -15.69 -3.86 10.34
CA SER A 5 -15.92 -2.98 11.50
C SER A 5 -16.71 -3.71 12.59
N PRO A 6 -16.33 -3.60 13.87
CA PRO A 6 -17.09 -4.20 14.96
C PRO A 6 -18.40 -3.46 15.28
N LYS A 7 -18.54 -2.21 14.83
CA LYS A 7 -19.69 -1.35 15.12
C LYS A 7 -19.88 -0.31 14.03
N GLU A 8 -21.08 0.26 13.98
CA GLU A 8 -21.35 1.43 13.17
C GLU A 8 -20.61 2.65 13.74
N GLN A 9 -19.82 3.34 12.92
CA GLN A 9 -19.06 4.52 13.34
C GLN A 9 -18.65 5.41 12.17
N VAL A 10 -18.41 6.69 12.46
CA VAL A 10 -18.05 7.68 11.44
C VAL A 10 -16.54 7.63 11.16
N TYR A 11 -16.17 7.79 9.88
CA TYR A 11 -14.79 7.93 9.42
C TYR A 11 -14.67 9.04 8.39
N GLU A 12 -13.48 9.64 8.31
CA GLU A 12 -13.19 10.67 7.31
C GLU A 12 -12.79 10.03 6.00
N LEU A 13 -13.28 10.57 4.89
CA LEU A 13 -12.89 10.12 3.56
C LEU A 13 -11.56 10.77 3.15
N PRO A 14 -10.62 10.02 2.56
CA PRO A 14 -9.40 10.59 1.97
C PRO A 14 -9.67 11.59 0.83
N THR A 15 -10.88 11.56 0.26
CA THR A 15 -11.36 12.47 -0.78
C THR A 15 -12.07 13.72 -0.22
N GLY A 16 -12.14 13.86 1.10
CA GLY A 16 -12.87 14.91 1.78
C GLY A 16 -14.29 14.48 2.18
N GLY A 17 -14.76 14.99 3.32
CA GLY A 17 -16.04 14.64 3.93
C GLY A 17 -15.93 13.50 4.96
N ALA A 18 -17.07 13.14 5.54
CA ALA A 18 -17.20 12.03 6.47
C ALA A 18 -18.27 11.06 5.98
N ALA A 19 -18.05 9.77 6.24
CA ALA A 19 -18.98 8.70 5.95
C ALA A 19 -19.17 7.84 7.20
N THR A 20 -20.27 7.08 7.25
CA THR A 20 -20.52 6.11 8.31
C THR A 20 -20.19 4.72 7.75
N MET A 21 -19.39 3.93 8.48
CA MET A 21 -19.17 2.52 8.15
C MET A 21 -20.17 1.67 8.91
N ASP A 22 -20.66 0.61 8.28
CA ASP A 22 -21.62 -0.32 8.87
C ASP A 22 -20.90 -1.31 9.80
N ALA A 23 -21.64 -1.92 10.72
CA ALA A 23 -21.12 -3.05 11.48
C ALA A 23 -21.01 -4.29 10.58
N GLY A 24 -19.86 -4.96 10.58
CA GLY A 24 -19.55 -6.10 9.72
C GLY A 24 -18.62 -5.75 8.57
N GLU A 25 -18.74 -6.47 7.46
CA GLU A 25 -17.87 -6.32 6.29
C GLU A 25 -18.31 -5.13 5.43
N ASN A 26 -17.37 -4.22 5.17
CA ASN A 26 -17.57 -3.01 4.40
C ASN A 26 -16.77 -3.05 3.11
N VAL A 27 -17.28 -2.39 2.07
CA VAL A 27 -16.56 -2.20 0.81
C VAL A 27 -16.65 -0.74 0.37
N MET A 28 -15.53 -0.18 -0.08
CA MET A 28 -15.49 1.15 -0.68
C MET A 28 -14.59 1.20 -1.90
N TYR A 29 -15.06 1.92 -2.92
CA TYR A 29 -14.36 2.13 -4.18
C TYR A 29 -13.67 3.49 -4.18
N PHE A 30 -12.38 3.48 -4.54
CA PHE A 30 -11.56 4.68 -4.69
C PHE A 30 -10.89 4.70 -6.07
N ALA A 31 -10.59 5.90 -6.57
CA ALA A 31 -9.93 6.07 -7.86
C ALA A 31 -8.42 5.75 -7.80
N ARG A 32 -7.76 5.96 -6.65
CA ARG A 32 -6.31 5.79 -6.50
C ARG A 32 -5.95 4.86 -5.35
N LYS A 33 -4.85 4.11 -5.53
CA LYS A 33 -4.29 3.22 -4.49
C LYS A 33 -3.91 3.97 -3.20
N GLU A 34 -3.38 5.18 -3.34
CA GLU A 34 -2.95 6.03 -2.23
C GLU A 34 -4.11 6.34 -1.27
N GLN A 35 -5.31 6.60 -1.79
CA GLN A 35 -6.51 6.86 -0.98
C GLN A 35 -6.89 5.62 -0.16
N CYS A 36 -6.83 4.43 -0.77
CA CYS A 36 -7.06 3.17 -0.04
C CYS A 36 -6.04 2.96 1.09
N LEU A 37 -4.76 3.29 0.86
CA LEU A 37 -3.71 3.16 1.88
C LEU A 37 -3.87 4.20 3.00
N ALA A 38 -4.30 5.42 2.66
CA ALA A 38 -4.60 6.46 3.65
C ALA A 38 -5.76 6.04 4.55
N LEU A 39 -6.84 5.49 3.98
CA LEU A 39 -7.94 4.92 4.77
C LEU A 39 -7.46 3.75 5.63
N GLY A 40 -6.67 2.82 5.08
CA GLY A 40 -6.10 1.71 5.86
C GLY A 40 -5.24 2.17 7.05
N ALA A 41 -4.44 3.24 6.87
CA ALA A 41 -3.67 3.84 7.97
C ALA A 41 -4.60 4.45 9.03
N GLN A 42 -5.68 5.11 8.62
CA GLN A 42 -6.69 5.66 9.52
C GLN A 42 -7.41 4.55 10.31
N LEU A 43 -7.81 3.46 9.66
CA LEU A 43 -8.45 2.29 10.26
C LEU A 43 -7.58 1.64 11.36
N ARG A 44 -6.25 1.62 11.16
CA ARG A 44 -5.29 1.10 12.16
C ARG A 44 -5.02 2.05 13.32
N THR A 45 -5.03 3.37 13.08
CA THR A 45 -4.51 4.36 14.04
C THR A 45 -5.59 5.11 14.82
N LYS A 46 -6.68 5.52 14.16
CA LYS A 46 -7.70 6.39 14.78
C LYS A 46 -8.82 5.61 15.48
N PHE A 47 -8.99 4.33 15.18
CA PHE A 47 -10.10 3.53 15.70
C PHE A 47 -9.67 2.55 16.80
N LYS A 48 -10.61 2.32 17.73
CA LYS A 48 -10.52 1.31 18.79
C LYS A 48 -11.81 0.47 18.78
N PRO A 49 -11.73 -0.85 18.58
CA PRO A 49 -10.53 -1.66 18.34
C PRO A 49 -9.87 -1.35 16.98
N ARG A 50 -8.59 -1.74 16.85
CA ARG A 50 -7.82 -1.53 15.62
C ARG A 50 -8.35 -2.45 14.53
N MET A 51 -8.61 -1.88 13.35
CA MET A 51 -9.04 -2.64 12.17
C MET A 51 -7.81 -2.89 11.29
N GLU A 52 -7.24 -4.09 11.40
CA GLU A 52 -6.03 -4.51 10.70
C GLU A 52 -6.32 -5.48 9.54
N ASP A 53 -7.56 -5.92 9.37
CA ASP A 53 -7.99 -6.95 8.42
C ASP A 53 -8.43 -6.39 7.05
N PHE A 54 -8.00 -5.18 6.70
CA PHE A 54 -8.41 -4.56 5.45
C PHE A 54 -7.64 -5.12 4.24
N ASN A 55 -8.36 -5.30 3.13
CA ASN A 55 -7.80 -5.76 1.86
C ASN A 55 -8.04 -4.74 0.74
N ILE A 56 -7.04 -4.53 -0.11
CA ILE A 56 -7.07 -3.59 -1.23
C ILE A 56 -7.00 -4.38 -2.53
N TYR A 57 -7.99 -4.15 -3.39
CA TYR A 57 -8.11 -4.73 -4.71
C TYR A 57 -8.02 -3.65 -5.78
N ARG A 58 -7.49 -4.01 -6.95
CA ARG A 58 -7.58 -3.23 -8.18
C ARG A 58 -8.58 -3.92 -9.09
N MET A 59 -9.61 -3.20 -9.49
CA MET A 59 -10.56 -3.67 -10.50
C MET A 59 -10.17 -3.08 -11.85
N PHE A 60 -10.06 -3.93 -12.86
CA PHE A 60 -9.81 -3.52 -14.22
C PHE A 60 -11.13 -3.33 -14.99
N PRO A 61 -11.15 -2.51 -16.06
CA PRO A 61 -12.36 -2.31 -16.86
C PRO A 61 -12.91 -3.58 -17.51
N ASN A 62 -12.08 -4.61 -17.68
CA ASN A 62 -12.47 -5.94 -18.19
C ASN A 62 -13.18 -6.81 -17.14
N GLY A 63 -13.35 -6.34 -15.90
CA GLY A 63 -13.95 -7.09 -14.79
C GLY A 63 -12.97 -7.94 -13.98
N GLU A 64 -11.68 -7.98 -14.33
CA GLU A 64 -10.67 -8.70 -13.56
C GLU A 64 -10.38 -7.95 -12.25
N VAL A 65 -10.30 -8.71 -11.15
CA VAL A 65 -9.98 -8.18 -9.81
C VAL A 65 -8.63 -8.71 -9.35
N GLN A 66 -7.66 -7.81 -9.20
CA GLN A 66 -6.34 -8.13 -8.71
C GLN A 66 -6.21 -7.77 -7.23
N HIS A 67 -5.86 -8.74 -6.38
CA HIS A 67 -5.51 -8.48 -4.98
C HIS A 67 -4.16 -7.78 -4.88
N LEU A 68 -4.15 -6.60 -4.24
CA LEU A 68 -3.02 -5.68 -4.25
C LEU A 68 -2.31 -5.57 -2.90
N HIS A 69 -3.05 -5.64 -1.79
CA HIS A 69 -2.49 -5.48 -0.45
C HIS A 69 -3.45 -6.02 0.63
N PRO A 70 -2.95 -6.74 1.67
CA PRO A 70 -1.59 -7.26 1.82
C PRO A 70 -1.36 -8.47 0.89
N LYS A 71 -0.43 -8.37 -0.08
CA LYS A 71 -0.25 -9.40 -1.12
C LYS A 71 0.09 -10.78 -0.57
N ASP A 72 0.90 -10.82 0.48
CA ASP A 72 1.39 -12.06 1.11
C ASP A 72 0.58 -12.43 2.38
N GLY A 73 -0.59 -11.81 2.60
CA GLY A 73 -1.39 -11.96 3.84
C GLY A 73 -0.77 -11.33 5.09
N VAL A 74 0.49 -10.91 5.03
CA VAL A 74 1.22 -10.22 6.11
C VAL A 74 1.53 -8.79 5.67
N PHE A 75 1.33 -7.82 6.56
CA PHE A 75 1.71 -6.42 6.29
C PHE A 75 3.19 -6.28 5.91
N PRO A 76 3.53 -5.31 5.05
CA PRO A 76 4.91 -5.10 4.58
C PRO A 76 5.87 -4.72 5.71
N GLU A 77 5.37 -4.11 6.80
CA GLU A 77 6.15 -3.71 7.98
C GLU A 77 6.76 -4.93 8.72
N LYS A 78 6.11 -6.09 8.67
CA LYS A 78 6.57 -7.31 9.35
C LYS A 78 7.44 -8.15 8.41
N VAL A 79 8.57 -8.63 8.90
CA VAL A 79 9.47 -9.52 8.15
C VAL A 79 8.79 -10.85 7.83
N ASN A 80 9.02 -11.35 6.61
CA ASN A 80 8.55 -12.66 6.14
C ASN A 80 9.68 -13.32 5.35
N SER A 81 10.04 -14.56 5.70
CA SER A 81 11.11 -15.33 5.07
C SER A 81 10.90 -15.59 3.57
N GLY A 82 9.66 -15.49 3.08
CA GLY A 82 9.35 -15.64 1.66
C GLY A 82 9.63 -14.41 0.79
N ARG A 83 10.03 -13.26 1.36
CA ARG A 83 10.28 -12.03 0.60
C ARG A 83 11.73 -11.95 0.15
N ALA A 84 11.93 -11.87 -1.17
CA ALA A 84 13.22 -11.52 -1.75
C ALA A 84 13.36 -10.00 -1.87
N GLY A 85 14.52 -9.46 -1.51
CA GLY A 85 14.86 -8.06 -1.75
C GLY A 85 15.03 -7.80 -3.25
N ALA A 86 14.04 -7.22 -3.89
CA ALA A 86 14.17 -6.74 -5.27
C ALA A 86 14.87 -5.37 -5.29
N ASN A 87 15.68 -5.12 -6.33
CA ASN A 87 16.40 -3.86 -6.54
C ASN A 87 17.32 -3.45 -5.36
N GLN A 88 17.89 -4.43 -4.65
CA GLN A 88 18.93 -4.18 -3.67
C GLN A 88 20.29 -4.09 -4.37
N ASN A 89 20.86 -2.88 -4.40
CA ASN A 89 22.25 -2.71 -4.83
C ASN A 89 23.15 -2.99 -3.62
N MET A 90 24.01 -4.01 -3.73
CA MET A 90 24.86 -4.51 -2.64
C MET A 90 26.10 -3.62 -2.41
N ARG A 91 25.89 -2.31 -2.29
CA ARG A 91 26.92 -1.31 -2.02
C ARG A 91 26.40 -0.22 -1.09
N ASN A 92 27.31 0.57 -0.53
CA ASN A 92 26.93 1.76 0.24
C ASN A 92 26.60 2.94 -0.70
N ILE A 93 25.90 3.96 -0.17
CA ILE A 93 25.47 5.13 -0.95
C ILE A 93 26.66 5.93 -1.52
N GLY A 94 27.78 5.97 -0.79
CA GLY A 94 29.00 6.67 -1.20
C GLY A 94 29.78 5.96 -2.33
N GLY A 95 29.50 4.68 -2.58
CA GLY A 95 30.11 3.87 -3.63
C GLY A 95 29.34 3.91 -4.96
N ASN A 96 28.45 4.90 -5.14
CA ASN A 96 27.83 5.15 -6.45
C ASN A 96 28.90 5.57 -7.45
N VAL A 97 28.81 5.06 -8.68
CA VAL A 97 29.73 5.41 -9.75
C VAL A 97 29.63 6.89 -10.10
N ASP A 98 30.75 7.51 -10.46
CA ASP A 98 30.74 8.92 -10.86
C ASP A 98 29.90 9.13 -12.13
N PRO A 99 28.99 10.13 -12.17
CA PRO A 99 28.15 10.40 -13.33
C PRO A 99 28.93 10.61 -14.65
N ALA A 100 30.18 11.08 -14.55
CA ALA A 100 31.05 11.28 -15.70
C ALA A 100 31.43 9.96 -16.39
N THR A 101 31.60 8.87 -15.63
CA THR A 101 32.03 7.57 -16.17
C THR A 101 30.91 6.85 -16.93
N VAL A 102 29.65 7.18 -16.63
CA VAL A 102 28.46 6.59 -17.25
C VAL A 102 27.80 7.54 -18.26
N LYS A 103 28.44 8.66 -18.57
CA LYS A 103 27.92 9.66 -19.51
C LYS A 103 27.68 9.03 -20.88
N PHE A 104 26.50 9.29 -21.47
CA PHE A 104 26.04 8.74 -22.76
C PHE A 104 25.82 7.21 -22.83
N SER A 105 25.90 6.49 -21.71
CA SER A 105 25.60 5.05 -21.67
C SER A 105 24.09 4.72 -21.66
N GLY A 106 23.23 5.74 -21.49
CA GLY A 106 21.78 5.57 -21.27
C GLY A 106 21.42 5.03 -19.89
N LYS A 107 22.41 4.73 -19.04
CA LYS A 107 22.23 4.21 -17.67
C LYS A 107 22.54 5.29 -16.63
N THR A 108 21.86 5.21 -15.49
CA THR A 108 22.09 6.13 -14.37
C THR A 108 23.08 5.56 -13.36
N PRO A 109 23.82 6.40 -12.62
CA PRO A 109 24.72 5.97 -11.55
C PRO A 109 24.08 5.13 -10.44
N LYS A 110 22.75 5.13 -10.32
CA LYS A 110 22.03 4.33 -9.31
C LYS A 110 21.83 2.87 -9.77
N GLU A 111 21.74 2.67 -11.07
CA GLU A 111 21.47 1.37 -11.71
C GLU A 111 22.75 0.53 -11.86
N LEU A 112 23.90 1.20 -11.92
CA LEU A 112 25.25 0.64 -12.02
C LEU A 112 25.94 0.82 -10.69
#